data_AF-A0A7S0L414-F1
#
_entry.id   AF-A0A7S0L414-F1
#
_cell.length_a   1.000
_cell.length_b   1.000
_cell.length_c   1.000
_cell.angle_alpha   90.00
_cell.angle_beta   90.00
_cell.angle_gamma   90.00
#
_symmetry.space_group_name_H-M   'P 1'
#
loop_
_entity.id
_entity.type
_entity.pdbx_description
1 polymer ?
#
loop_
_entity_poly.entity_id
_entity_poly.type
_entity_poly.pdbx_seq_one_letter_code
_entity_poly.pdbx_strand_id
1 'polypeptide(L)'
;GGGLLEVIREPLPTREERDRGLKLRAEFLSFAADRLEVGGRCHERDIVAAFRAYYPRYRRRDMTTTADGVSLADDDIISLARSWNANMGRPAERTAAGFWKGVSVLRPPSSL
;
A
#
# COMPACT_ATOMS: atom_id res chain seq x y z
N GLY A 1 -12.18 34.11 -29.15
CA GLY A 1 -13.07 33.22 -28.39
C GLY A 1 -12.21 32.37 -27.48
N GLY A 2 -12.36 32.53 -26.17
CA GLY A 2 -11.58 31.78 -25.18
C GLY A 2 -12.15 30.38 -24.98
N GLY A 3 -11.30 29.36 -25.10
CA GLY A 3 -11.64 27.97 -24.79
C GLY A 3 -11.70 27.77 -23.27
N LEU A 4 -12.87 27.39 -22.78
CA LEU A 4 -13.09 26.98 -21.40
C LEU A 4 -12.52 25.56 -21.25
N LEU A 5 -11.34 25.43 -20.64
CA LEU A 5 -10.87 24.15 -20.14
C LEU A 5 -11.76 23.78 -18.95
N GLU A 6 -12.72 22.87 -19.18
CA GLU A 6 -13.46 22.24 -18.09
C GLU A 6 -12.48 21.40 -17.26
N VAL A 7 -12.03 21.98 -16.16
CA VAL A 7 -11.33 21.25 -15.11
C VAL A 7 -12.35 20.32 -14.45
N ILE A 8 -12.43 19.09 -14.93
CA ILE A 8 -13.19 18.01 -14.28
C ILE A 8 -12.55 17.83 -12.90
N ARG A 9 -13.16 18.44 -11.87
CA ARG A 9 -12.77 18.20 -10.48
C ARG A 9 -13.32 16.84 -10.10
N GLU A 10 -12.43 15.90 -9.82
CA GLU A 10 -12.81 14.62 -9.24
C GLU A 10 -13.63 14.87 -7.97
N PRO A 11 -14.75 14.15 -7.77
CA PRO A 11 -15.58 14.33 -6.59
C PRO A 11 -14.76 14.08 -5.32
N LEU A 12 -14.96 14.93 -4.32
CA LEU A 12 -14.31 14.76 -3.03
C LEU A 12 -14.75 13.43 -2.41
N PRO A 13 -13.85 12.67 -1.77
CA PRO A 13 -14.18 11.40 -1.16
C PRO A 13 -15.23 11.58 -0.06
N THR A 14 -16.20 10.67 -0.06
CA THR A 14 -17.22 10.56 0.98
C THR A 14 -16.58 10.34 2.34
N ARG A 15 -17.37 10.53 3.41
CA ARG A 15 -16.89 10.28 4.77
C ARG A 15 -16.45 8.82 4.97
N GLU A 16 -17.24 7.89 4.43
CA GLU A 16 -16.98 6.44 4.55
C GLU A 16 -15.69 6.03 3.81
N GLU A 17 -15.43 6.62 2.64
CA GLU A 17 -14.18 6.42 1.90
C GLU A 17 -12.97 6.97 2.67
N ARG A 18 -13.13 8.14 3.32
CA ARG A 18 -12.08 8.70 4.19
C ARG A 18 -11.80 7.81 5.39
N ASP A 19 -12.83 7.36 6.09
CA ASP A 19 -12.70 6.46 7.26
C ASP A 19 -12.04 5.13 6.85
N ARG A 20 -12.40 4.58 5.69
CA ARG A 20 -11.76 3.38 5.12
C ARG A 20 -10.27 3.63 4.81
N GLY A 21 -9.94 4.76 4.18
CA GLY A 21 -8.57 5.14 3.88
C GLY A 21 -7.71 5.30 5.13
N LEU A 22 -8.26 5.90 6.18
CA LEU A 22 -7.59 6.04 7.48
C LEU A 22 -7.31 4.68 8.12
N LYS A 23 -8.28 3.77 8.10
CA LYS A 23 -8.13 2.41 8.63
C LYS A 23 -7.04 1.64 7.88
N LEU A 24 -7.09 1.62 6.55
CA LEU A 24 -6.08 0.95 5.72
C LEU A 24 -4.68 1.53 5.94
N ARG A 25 -4.58 2.85 6.11
CA ARG A 25 -3.31 3.51 6.44
C ARG A 25 -2.79 3.06 7.80
N ALA A 26 -3.64 3.02 8.83
CA ALA A 26 -3.23 2.57 10.16
C ALA A 26 -2.73 1.10 10.13
N GLU A 27 -3.44 0.23 9.42
CA GLU A 27 -3.08 -1.18 9.24
C GLU A 27 -1.76 -1.33 8.46
N PHE A 28 -1.55 -0.52 7.41
CA PHE A 28 -0.28 -0.50 6.70
C PHE A 28 0.88 -0.03 7.58
N LEU A 29 0.67 0.97 8.44
CA LEU A 29 1.71 1.42 9.38
C LEU A 29 2.08 0.32 10.39
N SER A 30 1.10 -0.43 10.91
CA SER A 30 1.37 -1.60 11.76
C SER A 30 2.16 -2.67 11.03
N PHE A 31 1.74 -3.03 9.81
CA PHE A 31 2.51 -3.95 8.96
C PHE A 31 3.94 -3.46 8.70
N ALA A 32 4.10 -2.18 8.37
CA ALA A 32 5.39 -1.60 8.04
C ALA A 32 6.35 -1.62 9.23
N ALA A 33 5.85 -1.35 10.43
CA ALA A 33 6.65 -1.42 11.66
C ALA A 33 7.15 -2.85 11.95
N ASP A 34 6.36 -3.88 11.63
CA ASP A 34 6.70 -5.27 11.91
C ASP A 34 7.49 -5.97 10.79
N ARG A 35 7.26 -5.58 9.53
CA ARG A 35 7.69 -6.36 8.35
C ARG A 35 8.55 -5.62 7.36
N LEU A 36 8.64 -4.30 7.45
CA LEU A 36 9.52 -3.52 6.57
C LEU A 36 10.73 -3.06 7.35
N GLU A 37 11.90 -3.27 6.75
CA GLU A 37 13.17 -2.77 7.28
C GLU A 37 13.70 -1.67 6.37
N VAL A 38 14.21 -0.60 6.97
CA VAL A 38 14.93 0.45 6.26
C VAL A 38 16.33 -0.06 5.94
N GLY A 39 16.59 -0.31 4.66
CA GLY A 39 17.81 -0.94 4.16
C GLY A 39 17.50 -2.00 3.10
N GLY A 40 18.53 -2.50 2.42
CA GLY A 40 18.38 -3.58 1.44
C GLY A 40 17.61 -3.17 0.17
N ARG A 41 16.95 -4.15 -0.45
CA ARG A 41 16.19 -4.00 -1.70
C ARG A 41 15.06 -5.02 -1.78
N CYS A 42 13.87 -4.59 -2.19
CA CYS A 42 12.76 -5.49 -2.52
C CYS A 42 11.96 -4.98 -3.72
N HIS A 43 11.18 -5.86 -4.35
CA HIS A 43 10.19 -5.47 -5.34
C HIS A 43 8.88 -5.08 -4.65
N GLU A 44 8.09 -4.17 -5.24
CA GLU A 44 6.81 -3.76 -4.66
C GLU A 44 5.81 -4.92 -4.54
N ARG A 45 5.92 -5.91 -5.42
CA ARG A 45 5.14 -7.16 -5.32
C ARG A 45 5.52 -8.00 -4.09
N ASP A 46 6.75 -7.89 -3.59
CA ASP A 46 7.16 -8.56 -2.34
C ASP A 46 6.45 -7.91 -1.15
N ILE A 47 6.35 -6.57 -1.15
CA ILE A 47 5.61 -5.81 -0.14
C ILE A 47 4.13 -6.21 -0.15
N VAL A 48 3.52 -6.28 -1.34
CA VAL A 48 2.12 -6.73 -1.52
C VAL A 48 1.93 -8.14 -0.97
N ALA A 49 2.80 -9.08 -1.36
CA ALA A 49 2.72 -10.47 -0.89
C ALA A 49 2.85 -10.58 0.63
N ALA A 50 3.79 -9.84 1.22
CA ALA A 50 3.98 -9.81 2.67
C ALA A 50 2.81 -9.16 3.41
N PHE A 51 2.24 -8.08 2.88
CA PHE A 51 1.06 -7.44 3.45
C PHE A 51 -0.15 -8.39 3.46
N ARG A 52 -0.40 -9.10 2.35
CA ARG A 52 -1.46 -10.11 2.25
C ARG A 52 -1.20 -11.34 3.13
N ALA A 53 0.06 -11.67 3.40
CA ALA A 53 0.43 -12.71 4.35
C ALA A 53 0.16 -12.27 5.79
N TYR A 54 0.46 -11.02 6.12
CA TYR A 54 0.27 -10.41 7.44
C TYR A 54 -1.21 -10.18 7.78
N TYR A 55 -2.02 -9.77 6.80
CA TYR A 55 -3.46 -9.60 6.94
C TYR A 55 -4.22 -10.61 6.06
N PRO A 56 -4.51 -11.83 6.57
CA PRO A 56 -5.17 -12.89 5.80
C PRO A 56 -6.52 -12.49 5.20
N ARG A 57 -7.23 -11.52 5.78
CA ARG A 57 -8.48 -10.98 5.22
C ARG A 57 -8.29 -10.36 3.83
N TYR A 58 -7.09 -9.89 3.50
CA TYR A 58 -6.73 -9.36 2.19
C TYR A 58 -6.04 -10.42 1.32
N ARG A 59 -6.04 -11.70 1.68
CA ARG A 59 -5.29 -12.73 0.94
C ARG A 59 -5.89 -13.03 -0.43
N ARG A 60 -7.21 -12.88 -0.60
CA ARG A 60 -7.89 -13.08 -1.88
C ARG A 60 -7.70 -11.84 -2.76
N ARG A 61 -7.15 -12.06 -3.97
CA ARG A 61 -7.04 -11.05 -5.03
C ARG A 61 -8.37 -10.84 -5.74
N ASP A 62 -9.22 -11.88 -5.76
CA ASP A 62 -10.52 -11.86 -6.42
C ASP A 62 -11.56 -11.08 -5.62
N MET A 63 -12.12 -10.10 -6.33
CA MET A 63 -13.01 -9.02 -5.89
C MET A 63 -14.38 -9.48 -5.32
N THR A 64 -14.62 -10.77 -5.13
CA THR A 64 -15.97 -11.29 -4.98
C THR A 64 -16.35 -11.75 -3.59
N THR A 65 -15.42 -12.07 -2.68
CA THR A 65 -15.85 -12.55 -1.34
C THR A 65 -14.73 -12.50 -0.29
N THR A 66 -14.59 -11.36 0.38
CA THR A 66 -14.18 -11.35 1.79
C THR A 66 -15.46 -11.25 2.63
N ALA A 67 -15.51 -11.82 3.84
CA ALA A 67 -16.71 -11.83 4.68
C ALA A 67 -17.25 -10.41 5.00
N ASP A 68 -16.38 -9.40 4.86
CA ASP A 68 -16.69 -7.97 5.04
C ASP A 68 -16.87 -7.20 3.71
N GLY A 69 -16.78 -7.86 2.55
CA GLY A 69 -16.91 -7.23 1.22
C GLY A 69 -15.76 -6.29 0.82
N VAL A 70 -14.67 -6.26 1.58
CA VAL A 70 -13.52 -5.38 1.31
C VAL A 70 -12.51 -6.12 0.44
N SER A 71 -12.47 -5.78 -0.85
CA SER A 71 -11.35 -6.10 -1.75
C SER A 71 -10.34 -4.96 -1.71
N LEU A 72 -9.05 -5.28 -1.67
CA LEU A 72 -7.96 -4.31 -1.72
C LEU A 72 -7.09 -4.63 -2.93
N ALA A 73 -6.95 -3.68 -3.86
CA ALA A 73 -6.14 -3.86 -5.05
C ALA A 73 -4.64 -3.82 -4.70
N ASP A 74 -3.81 -4.43 -5.54
CA ASP A 74 -2.35 -4.36 -5.34
C ASP A 74 -1.86 -2.91 -5.45
N ASP A 75 -2.43 -2.12 -6.37
CA ASP A 75 -2.12 -0.70 -6.53
C ASP A 75 -2.42 0.13 -5.27
N ASP A 76 -3.46 -0.21 -4.51
CA ASP A 76 -3.78 0.46 -3.24
C ASP A 76 -2.69 0.20 -2.20
N ILE A 77 -2.22 -1.04 -2.09
CA ILE A 77 -1.14 -1.41 -1.18
C ILE A 77 0.16 -0.73 -1.60
N ILE A 78 0.44 -0.65 -2.90
CA ILE A 78 1.61 0.06 -3.43
C ILE A 78 1.49 1.57 -3.15
N SER A 79 0.30 2.17 -3.25
CA SER A 79 0.05 3.57 -2.93
C SER A 79 0.28 3.86 -1.44
N LEU A 80 -0.15 2.95 -0.56
CA LEU A 80 0.14 3.01 0.88
C LEU A 80 1.65 2.91 1.14
N ALA A 81 2.36 2.01 0.47
CA ALA A 81 3.82 1.88 0.59
C ALA A 81 4.55 3.16 0.13
N ARG A 82 4.10 3.77 -0.97
CA ARG A 82 4.64 5.06 -1.46
C ARG A 82 4.42 6.18 -0.47
N SER A 83 3.20 6.26 0.07
CA SER A 83 2.84 7.26 1.07
C SER A 83 3.66 7.08 2.35
N TRP A 84 3.81 5.85 2.84
CA TRP A 84 4.68 5.54 3.98
C TRP A 84 6.13 5.96 3.73
N ASN A 85 6.71 5.59 2.57
CA ASN A 85 8.07 5.96 2.20
C ASN A 85 8.26 7.48 2.12
N ALA A 86 7.31 8.20 1.53
CA ALA A 86 7.37 9.66 1.41
C ALA A 86 7.32 10.40 2.75
N ASN A 87 6.75 9.77 3.79
CA ASN A 87 6.72 10.32 5.15
C ASN A 87 7.97 9.97 5.97
N MET A 88 8.94 9.24 5.41
CA MET A 88 10.22 9.00 6.08
C MET A 88 11.11 10.22 6.02
N GLY A 89 11.92 10.43 7.08
CA GLY A 89 12.97 11.46 7.06
C GLY A 89 14.04 11.22 5.98
N ARG A 90 14.18 9.98 5.50
CA ARG A 90 15.02 9.60 4.35
C ARG A 90 14.27 8.58 3.47
N PRO A 91 13.51 9.04 2.46
CA PRO A 91 12.77 8.13 1.59
C PRO A 91 13.70 7.23 0.78
N ALA A 92 13.33 5.96 0.65
CA ALA A 92 13.96 5.01 -0.25
C ALA A 92 13.69 5.34 -1.73
N GLU A 93 14.62 4.94 -2.60
CA GLU A 93 14.52 5.18 -4.04
C GLU A 93 13.70 4.06 -4.70
N ARG A 94 12.66 4.44 -5.46
CA ARG A 94 11.89 3.48 -6.28
C ARG A 94 12.31 3.59 -7.74
N THR A 95 12.58 2.46 -8.38
CA THR A 95 12.86 2.39 -9.81
C THR A 95 11.56 2.31 -10.63
N ALA A 96 11.63 2.66 -11.92
CA ALA A 96 10.51 2.48 -12.85
C ALA A 96 10.03 1.03 -12.95
N ALA A 97 10.94 0.06 -12.73
CA ALA A 97 10.65 -1.37 -12.73
C ALA A 97 10.04 -1.88 -11.41
N GLY A 98 9.66 -1.00 -10.46
CA GLY A 98 8.96 -1.39 -9.23
C GLY A 98 9.86 -1.90 -8.09
N PHE A 99 11.17 -1.69 -8.18
CA PHE A 99 12.10 -2.02 -7.08
C PHE A 99 12.30 -0.84 -6.15
N TRP A 100 12.34 -1.12 -4.85
CA TRP A 100 12.71 -0.18 -3.80
C TRP A 100 14.15 -0.43 -3.37
N LYS A 101 15.00 0.61 -3.35
CA LYS A 101 16.36 0.61 -2.80
C LYS A 101 16.35 1.33 -1.47
N GLY A 102 16.74 0.65 -0.40
CA GLY A 102 16.64 1.15 0.97
C GLY A 102 15.36 0.70 1.69
N VAL A 103 14.60 -0.23 1.11
CA VAL A 103 13.53 -0.96 1.80
C VAL A 103 13.70 -2.43 1.49
N SER A 104 13.51 -3.26 2.51
CA SER A 104 13.41 -4.70 2.35
C SER A 104 12.25 -5.25 3.17
N VAL A 105 11.73 -6.39 2.72
CA VAL A 105 10.69 -7.13 3.42
C VAL A 105 11.38 -8.15 4.31
N LEU A 106 11.15 -8.05 5.62
CA LEU A 106 11.60 -9.05 6.57
C LEU A 106 10.85 -10.36 6.28
N ARG A 107 11.61 -11.44 6.09
CA ARG A 107 10.99 -12.77 6.01
C ARG A 107 10.30 -13.07 7.35
N PRO A 108 9.15 -13.76 7.35
CA PRO A 108 8.64 -14.31 8.58
C PRO A 108 9.72 -15.20 9.22
N PRO A 109 9.87 -15.16 10.55
CA PRO A 109 10.74 -16.12 11.21
C PRO A 109 10.24 -17.52 10.79
N SER A 110 11.09 -18.26 10.09
CA SER A 110 10.85 -19.67 9.83
C SER A 110 10.71 -20.32 11.20
N SER A 111 9.48 -20.60 11.62
CA SER A 111 9.25 -21.37 12.83
C SER A 111 9.87 -22.75 12.59
N LEU A 112 11.01 -23.00 13.26
CA LEU A 112 11.66 -24.30 13.35
C LEU A 112 10.82 -25.24 14.22
#